data_AF-A0A1M6TVL6-F1
#
_entry.id   AF-A0A1M6TVL6-F1
#
_cell.length_a   1.000
_cell.length_b   1.000
_cell.length_c   1.000
_cell.angle_alpha   90.00
_cell.angle_beta   90.00
_cell.angle_gamma   90.00
#
_symmetry.space_group_name_H-M   'P 1'
#
loop_
_entity.id
_entity.type
_entity.pdbx_description
1 polymer ?
#
loop_
_entity_poly.entity_id
_entity_poly.type
_entity_poly.pdbx_seq_one_letter_code
_entity_poly.pdbx_strand_id
1 'polypeptide(L)'
;MTNGIAAQNSAINNLPVELEELVDDNTVLVQRTLRSGQSVYHDGNVVVLGDVNPGAEIVATGNIVVMGALRGVVHAGAKGDANAVILAFRLRPTQLRIANHITRPPEEEISDPDYPELARIKNGVVTIETFNSNFK
;
A
#
# COMPACT_ATOMS: atom_id res chain seq x y z
N MET A 1 -33.27 -6.07 14.22
CA MET A 1 -32.23 -5.80 15.23
C MET A 1 -30.91 -6.11 14.55
N THR A 2 -30.07 -5.19 14.09
CA THR A 2 -29.94 -3.73 14.21
C THR A 2 -29.36 -3.29 12.88
N ASN A 3 -30.03 -2.35 12.20
CA ASN A 3 -29.46 -1.63 11.06
C ASN A 3 -28.28 -0.83 11.62
N GLY A 4 -27.06 -1.31 11.40
CA GLY A 4 -25.84 -0.55 11.58
C GLY A 4 -25.81 0.50 10.47
N ILE A 5 -26.40 1.65 10.77
CA ILE A 5 -26.33 2.87 9.96
C ILE A 5 -24.85 3.12 9.68
N ALA A 6 -24.43 2.89 8.44
CA ALA A 6 -23.23 3.50 7.90
C ALA A 6 -23.41 5.00 8.14
N ALA A 7 -22.61 5.55 9.05
CA ALA A 7 -22.46 6.99 9.14
C ALA A 7 -21.86 7.44 7.81
N GLN A 8 -22.72 7.78 6.84
CA GLN A 8 -22.28 8.51 5.66
C GLN A 8 -21.70 9.82 6.18
N ASN A 9 -20.37 9.93 6.07
CA ASN A 9 -19.64 11.10 6.52
C ASN A 9 -20.18 12.32 5.75
N SER A 10 -20.77 13.27 6.47
CA SER A 10 -21.40 14.48 5.93
C SER A 10 -20.47 15.38 5.11
N ALA A 11 -19.16 15.11 5.10
CA ALA A 11 -18.15 15.82 4.32
C ALA A 11 -18.06 15.37 2.84
N ILE A 12 -18.50 14.14 2.50
CA ILE A 12 -18.38 13.61 1.12
C ILE A 12 -19.43 14.24 0.18
N ASN A 13 -20.61 14.60 0.71
CA ASN A 13 -21.78 15.02 -0.08
C ASN A 13 -21.62 16.34 -0.87
N ASN A 14 -20.49 17.04 -0.75
CA ASN A 14 -20.20 18.31 -1.43
C ASN A 14 -18.87 18.29 -2.21
N LEU A 15 -18.28 17.12 -2.46
CA LEU A 15 -17.11 17.04 -3.33
C LEU A 15 -17.51 17.30 -4.79
N PRO A 16 -16.67 18.02 -5.57
CA PRO A 16 -16.80 18.03 -7.02
C PRO A 16 -16.93 16.60 -7.55
N VAL A 17 -17.85 16.38 -8.50
CA VAL A 17 -18.12 15.05 -9.11
C VAL A 17 -16.84 14.37 -9.61
N GLU A 18 -15.88 15.16 -10.11
CA GLU A 18 -14.57 14.65 -10.56
C GLU A 18 -13.68 14.08 -9.45
N LEU A 19 -13.97 14.40 -8.18
CA LEU A 19 -13.27 13.85 -7.01
C LEU A 19 -14.00 12.67 -6.36
N GLU A 20 -15.27 12.40 -6.70
CA GLU A 20 -16.02 11.26 -6.15
C GLU A 20 -15.34 9.93 -6.48
N GLU A 21 -14.73 9.80 -7.65
CA GLU A 21 -13.96 8.61 -8.05
C GLU A 21 -12.63 8.46 -7.28
N LEU A 22 -12.16 9.52 -6.63
CA LEU A 22 -10.92 9.52 -5.83
C LEU A 22 -11.18 9.25 -4.34
N VAL A 23 -12.45 9.21 -3.93
CA VAL A 23 -12.82 8.92 -2.55
C VAL A 23 -12.81 7.41 -2.35
N ASP A 24 -11.77 6.93 -1.65
CA ASP A 24 -11.81 5.63 -0.99
C ASP A 24 -11.98 5.84 0.51
N ASP A 25 -13.21 5.71 0.99
CA ASP A 25 -13.61 5.92 2.38
C ASP A 25 -12.98 4.91 3.36
N ASN A 26 -12.30 3.88 2.84
CA ASN A 26 -11.82 2.77 3.63
C ASN A 26 -10.29 2.74 3.66
N THR A 27 -9.72 3.70 4.38
CA THR A 27 -8.27 3.85 4.54
C THR A 27 -7.89 3.92 6.02
N VAL A 28 -6.90 3.13 6.44
CA VAL A 28 -6.29 3.23 7.77
C VAL A 28 -4.95 3.97 7.72
N LEU A 29 -4.80 4.95 8.60
CA LEU A 29 -3.55 5.69 8.79
C LEU A 29 -2.80 5.16 10.03
N VAL A 30 -1.67 4.50 9.80
CA VAL A 30 -0.76 4.00 10.83
C VAL A 30 0.33 5.03 11.10
N GLN A 31 0.18 5.80 12.17
CA GLN A 31 1.10 6.90 12.50
C GLN A 31 2.29 6.45 13.36
N ARG A 32 2.96 5.36 12.95
CA ARG A 32 4.13 4.81 13.64
C ARG A 32 4.89 3.83 12.75
N THR A 33 6.16 3.62 13.09
CA THR A 33 6.95 2.48 12.58
C THR A 33 6.34 1.14 13.00
N LEU A 34 6.24 0.19 12.06
CA LEU A 34 5.97 -1.21 12.34
C LEU A 34 7.26 -1.97 12.62
N ARG A 35 7.30 -2.71 13.73
CA ARG A 35 8.46 -3.47 14.21
C ARG A 35 8.22 -4.97 14.04
N SER A 36 9.30 -5.76 14.17
CA SER A 36 9.23 -7.22 14.09
C SER A 36 8.13 -7.80 14.98
N GLY A 37 7.35 -8.73 14.43
CA GLY A 37 6.21 -9.37 15.09
C GLY A 37 4.91 -8.55 15.04
N GLN A 38 4.93 -7.32 14.52
CA GLN A 38 3.72 -6.51 14.36
C GLN A 38 3.10 -6.72 12.99
N SER A 39 1.77 -6.85 12.97
CA SER A 39 1.01 -7.03 11.73
C SER A 39 -0.13 -6.01 11.64
N VAL A 40 -0.39 -5.52 10.44
CA VAL A 40 -1.56 -4.69 10.10
C VAL A 40 -2.36 -5.42 9.04
N TYR A 41 -3.61 -5.74 9.35
CA TYR A 41 -4.58 -6.27 8.39
C TYR A 41 -5.70 -5.25 8.23
N HIS A 42 -6.01 -4.87 6.99
CA HIS A 42 -7.08 -3.93 6.71
C HIS A 42 -7.82 -4.27 5.42
N ASP A 43 -9.14 -4.23 5.48
CA ASP A 43 -10.00 -4.39 4.31
C ASP A 43 -10.18 -3.04 3.62
N GLY A 44 -9.12 -2.50 3.03
CA GLY A 44 -9.09 -1.19 2.40
C GLY A 44 -7.65 -0.79 2.07
N ASN A 45 -7.35 0.50 2.06
CA ASN A 45 -5.99 1.00 1.88
C ASN A 45 -5.25 1.18 3.21
N VAL A 46 -3.93 1.00 3.20
CA VAL A 46 -3.07 1.26 4.37
C VAL A 46 -2.06 2.35 4.04
N VAL A 47 -2.03 3.40 4.86
CA VAL A 47 -0.97 4.41 4.83
C VAL A 47 -0.16 4.32 6.11
N VAL A 48 1.17 4.22 6.00
CA VAL A 48 2.09 4.19 7.14
C VAL A 48 2.93 5.46 7.15
N LEU A 49 2.88 6.21 8.26
CA LEU A 49 3.80 7.31 8.52
C LEU A 49 4.99 6.80 9.34
N GLY A 50 5.94 6.18 8.63
CA GLY A 50 7.15 5.60 9.20
C GLY A 50 7.61 4.36 8.45
N ASP A 51 8.57 3.66 9.06
CA ASP A 51 9.16 2.45 8.50
C ASP A 51 8.32 1.19 8.75
N VAL A 52 8.50 0.19 7.88
CA VAL A 52 8.03 -1.18 8.09
C VAL A 52 9.27 -2.06 8.17
N ASN A 53 9.68 -2.43 9.38
CA ASN A 53 10.93 -3.13 9.60
C ASN A 53 10.85 -4.63 9.27
N PRO A 54 12.00 -5.32 9.13
CA PRO A 54 12.01 -6.77 8.97
C PRO A 54 11.20 -7.47 10.06
N GLY A 55 10.46 -8.51 9.68
CA GLY A 55 9.54 -9.24 10.56
C GLY A 55 8.21 -8.55 10.86
N ALA A 56 7.98 -7.32 10.35
CA ALA A 56 6.64 -6.71 10.34
C ALA A 56 5.87 -7.14 9.08
N GLU A 57 4.53 -7.14 9.16
CA GLU A 57 3.65 -7.49 8.05
C GLU A 57 2.55 -6.45 7.83
N ILE A 58 2.24 -6.15 6.56
CA ILE A 58 1.04 -5.41 6.17
C ILE A 58 0.28 -6.21 5.12
N VAL A 59 -1.01 -6.44 5.36
CA VAL A 59 -1.94 -7.02 4.39
C VAL A 59 -3.12 -6.08 4.21
N ALA A 60 -3.34 -5.64 2.98
CA ALA A 60 -4.40 -4.72 2.59
C ALA A 60 -5.17 -5.28 1.39
N THR A 61 -6.49 -5.11 1.37
CA THR A 61 -7.30 -5.49 0.20
C THR A 61 -7.21 -4.46 -0.92
N GLY A 62 -6.81 -3.23 -0.62
CA GLY A 62 -6.48 -2.17 -1.57
C GLY A 62 -4.98 -1.84 -1.61
N ASN A 63 -4.68 -0.56 -1.72
CA ASN A 63 -3.33 0.00 -1.89
C ASN A 63 -2.56 0.09 -0.57
N ILE A 64 -1.23 0.12 -0.66
CA ILE A 64 -0.35 0.33 0.50
C ILE A 64 0.64 1.45 0.19
N VAL A 65 0.68 2.45 1.06
CA VAL A 65 1.65 3.57 0.98
C VAL A 65 2.47 3.61 2.26
N VAL A 66 3.79 3.57 2.12
CA VAL A 66 4.73 3.64 3.25
C VAL A 66 5.60 4.88 3.09
N MET A 67 5.36 5.87 3.95
CA MET A 67 6.15 7.11 4.01
C MET A 67 7.45 6.87 4.79
N GLY A 68 8.27 5.95 4.29
CA GLY A 68 9.49 5.47 4.93
C GLY A 68 10.09 4.28 4.19
N ALA A 69 10.93 3.53 4.88
CA ALA A 69 11.52 2.30 4.35
C ALA A 69 10.63 1.08 4.59
N LEU A 70 10.32 0.36 3.53
CA LEU A 70 9.58 -0.90 3.55
C LEU A 70 10.58 -2.07 3.49
N ARG A 71 10.82 -2.73 4.63
CA ARG A 71 11.75 -3.87 4.79
C ARG A 71 11.07 -5.18 5.23
N GLY A 72 9.80 -5.10 5.67
CA GLY A 72 8.99 -6.23 6.10
C GLY A 72 8.34 -7.02 4.97
N VAL A 73 7.24 -7.70 5.29
CA VAL A 73 6.35 -8.39 4.34
C VAL A 73 5.18 -7.49 4.01
N VAL A 74 4.81 -7.42 2.73
CA VAL A 74 3.67 -6.61 2.28
C VAL A 74 2.80 -7.39 1.30
N HIS A 75 1.48 -7.23 1.42
CA HIS A 75 0.49 -7.81 0.50
C HIS A 75 -0.62 -6.80 0.23
N ALA A 76 -0.56 -6.13 -0.92
CA ALA A 76 -1.62 -5.27 -1.43
C ALA A 76 -2.58 -6.06 -2.32
N GLY A 77 -3.81 -5.57 -2.49
CA GLY A 77 -4.79 -6.25 -3.33
C GLY A 77 -5.14 -7.66 -2.83
N ALA A 78 -5.10 -7.91 -1.52
CA ALA A 78 -5.13 -9.27 -0.94
C ALA A 78 -6.39 -10.10 -1.31
N LYS A 79 -7.47 -9.45 -1.75
CA LYS A 79 -8.69 -10.09 -2.28
C LYS A 79 -8.68 -10.29 -3.80
N GLY A 80 -7.52 -10.16 -4.44
CA GLY A 80 -7.34 -10.37 -5.88
C GLY A 80 -7.35 -9.10 -6.73
N ASP A 81 -7.27 -7.92 -6.13
CA ASP A 81 -7.16 -6.67 -6.90
C ASP A 81 -5.74 -6.52 -7.46
N ALA A 82 -5.60 -6.84 -8.76
CA ALA A 82 -4.34 -6.73 -9.47
C ALA A 82 -3.96 -5.28 -9.84
N ASN A 83 -4.87 -4.32 -9.66
CA ASN A 83 -4.60 -2.90 -9.87
C ASN A 83 -4.02 -2.22 -8.63
N ALA A 84 -4.06 -2.89 -7.47
CA ALA A 84 -3.50 -2.37 -6.24
C ALA A 84 -2.00 -2.08 -6.39
N VAL A 85 -1.57 -0.99 -5.77
CA VAL A 85 -0.17 -0.56 -5.80
C VAL A 85 0.46 -0.56 -4.42
N ILE A 86 1.79 -0.67 -4.41
CA ILE A 86 2.61 -0.48 -3.21
C ILE A 86 3.60 0.64 -3.50
N LEU A 87 3.52 1.73 -2.74
CA LEU A 87 4.45 2.85 -2.82
C LEU A 87 5.28 2.92 -1.53
N ALA A 88 6.58 3.07 -1.65
CA ALA A 88 7.44 3.33 -0.49
C ALA A 88 8.56 4.31 -0.86
N PHE A 89 9.07 5.06 0.13
CA PHE A 89 10.25 5.90 -0.08
C PHE A 89 11.49 5.06 -0.37
N ARG A 90 11.61 3.90 0.29
CA ARG A 90 12.59 2.85 -0.04
C ARG A 90 11.90 1.51 -0.08
N LEU A 91 11.95 0.81 -1.21
CA LEU A 91 11.23 -0.45 -1.38
C LEU A 91 12.25 -1.61 -1.30
N ARG A 92 12.46 -2.14 -0.09
CA ARG A 92 13.36 -3.26 0.21
C ARG A 92 12.65 -4.40 0.96
N PRO A 93 11.45 -4.83 0.52
CA PRO A 93 10.66 -5.79 1.26
C PRO A 93 11.33 -7.17 1.28
N THR A 94 11.21 -7.87 2.40
CA THR A 94 11.56 -9.30 2.47
C THR A 94 10.69 -10.11 1.50
N GLN A 95 9.44 -9.70 1.33
CA GLN A 95 8.51 -10.28 0.37
C GLN A 95 7.46 -9.23 -0.01
N LEU A 96 7.16 -9.11 -1.31
CA LEU A 96 6.12 -8.24 -1.82
C LEU A 96 5.08 -9.03 -2.60
N ARG A 97 3.80 -8.79 -2.31
CA ARG A 97 2.68 -9.39 -3.02
C ARG A 97 1.69 -8.33 -3.50
N ILE A 98 1.18 -8.52 -4.71
CA ILE A 98 0.06 -7.76 -5.27
C ILE A 98 -0.91 -8.79 -5.85
N ALA A 99 -2.14 -8.82 -5.35
CA ALA A 99 -3.10 -9.89 -5.65
C ALA A 99 -2.47 -11.27 -5.39
N ASN A 100 -2.47 -12.14 -6.40
CA ASN A 100 -1.88 -13.48 -6.39
C ASN A 100 -0.41 -13.51 -6.86
N HIS A 101 0.18 -12.37 -7.20
CA HIS A 101 1.58 -12.29 -7.65
C HIS A 101 2.51 -12.05 -6.48
N ILE A 102 3.61 -12.81 -6.43
CA ILE A 102 4.65 -12.71 -5.41
C ILE A 102 5.98 -12.37 -6.08
N THR A 103 6.71 -11.44 -5.49
CA THR A 103 8.08 -11.12 -5.89
C THR A 103 8.97 -10.94 -4.67
N ARG A 104 10.26 -11.20 -4.89
CA ARG A 104 11.34 -10.85 -3.97
C ARG A 104 12.27 -9.91 -4.74
N PRO A 105 12.69 -8.78 -4.16
CA PRO A 105 13.70 -7.94 -4.79
C PRO A 105 14.97 -8.77 -5.11
N PRO A 106 15.69 -8.47 -6.20
CA PRO A 106 16.99 -9.07 -6.48
C PRO A 106 17.96 -8.90 -5.30
N GLU A 107 18.82 -9.89 -5.05
CA GLU A 107 19.78 -9.89 -3.94
C GLU A 107 20.97 -8.92 -4.14
N GLU A 108 21.15 -8.40 -5.36
CA GLU A 108 22.25 -7.48 -5.69
C GLU A 108 22.11 -6.14 -4.95
N GLU A 109 23.24 -5.47 -4.67
CA GLU A 109 23.28 -4.16 -4.00
C GLU A 109 22.63 -3.07 -4.85
N ILE A 110 21.29 -3.01 -4.82
CA ILE A 110 20.52 -1.93 -5.40
C ILE A 110 20.81 -0.71 -4.54
N SER A 111 21.59 0.25 -5.09
CA SER A 111 21.86 1.56 -4.48
C SER A 111 20.61 2.04 -3.75
N ASP A 112 20.72 2.45 -2.49
CA ASP A 112 19.57 2.95 -1.73
C ASP A 112 19.12 4.28 -2.36
N PRO A 113 18.06 4.29 -3.20
CA PRO A 113 17.71 5.49 -3.93
C PRO A 113 17.21 6.54 -2.94
N ASP A 114 17.50 7.80 -3.24
CA ASP A 114 16.95 8.95 -2.52
C ASP A 114 15.58 9.37 -3.06
N TYR A 115 14.97 8.53 -3.89
CA TYR A 115 13.67 8.73 -4.51
C TYR A 115 12.71 7.57 -4.21
N PRO A 116 11.39 7.85 -4.13
CA PRO A 116 10.38 6.83 -3.93
C PRO A 116 10.25 5.85 -5.11
N GLU A 117 9.84 4.64 -4.80
CA GLU A 117 9.65 3.54 -5.74
C GLU A 117 8.21 3.02 -5.66
N LEU A 118 7.67 2.63 -6.82
CA LEU A 118 6.32 2.11 -6.99
C LEU A 118 6.37 0.67 -7.50
N ALA A 119 5.73 -0.24 -6.77
CA ALA A 119 5.46 -1.59 -7.24
C ALA A 119 4.02 -1.71 -7.73
N ARG A 120 3.86 -2.28 -8.94
CA ARG A 120 2.56 -2.58 -9.58
C ARG A 120 2.67 -3.76 -10.51
N ILE A 121 1.54 -4.35 -10.91
CA ILE A 121 1.52 -5.37 -11.95
C ILE A 121 1.53 -4.70 -13.33
N LYS A 122 2.50 -5.05 -14.18
CA LYS A 122 2.52 -4.73 -15.61
C LYS A 122 2.73 -6.01 -16.39
N ASN A 123 1.88 -6.27 -17.39
CA ASN A 123 1.96 -7.47 -18.23
C ASN A 123 2.02 -8.80 -17.42
N GLY A 124 1.28 -8.87 -16.30
CA GLY A 124 1.23 -10.05 -15.43
C GLY A 124 2.45 -10.27 -14.54
N VAL A 125 3.38 -9.31 -14.48
CA VAL A 125 4.57 -9.38 -13.62
C VAL A 125 4.63 -8.16 -12.71
N VAL A 126 5.03 -8.37 -11.46
CA VAL A 126 5.28 -7.25 -10.54
C VAL A 126 6.53 -6.51 -10.98
N THR A 127 6.37 -5.24 -11.33
CA THR A 127 7.44 -4.33 -11.75
C THR A 127 7.64 -3.28 -10.66
N ILE A 128 8.89 -2.94 -10.37
CA ILE A 128 9.26 -1.83 -9.49
C ILE A 128 9.87 -0.74 -10.38
N GLU A 129 9.36 0.47 -10.26
CA GLU A 129 9.83 1.63 -11.02
C GLU A 129 9.98 2.87 -10.13
N THR A 130 10.83 3.81 -10.53
CA THR A 130 10.89 5.13 -9.89
C THR A 130 9.52 5.79 -9.91
N PHE A 131 9.06 6.27 -8.76
CA PHE A 131 7.81 7.02 -8.70
C PHE A 131 8.00 8.40 -9.35
N ASN A 132 7.20 8.66 -10.37
CA ASN A 132 7.11 9.95 -11.05
C ASN A 132 5.74 10.58 -10.77
N SER A 133 5.70 11.89 -10.55
CA SER A 133 4.47 12.64 -10.28
C SER A 133 3.45 12.61 -11.43
N ASN A 134 3.86 12.21 -12.64
CA ASN A 134 2.97 12.01 -13.80
C ASN A 134 2.26 10.64 -13.81
N PHE A 135 1.95 10.09 -12.63
CA PHE A 135 1.25 8.82 -12.46
C PHE A 135 -0.12 8.85 -13.16
N LYS A 136 -0.33 7.93 -14.11
CA LYS A 136 -1.61 7.59 -14.72
C LYS A 136 -1.96 6.13 -14.44
#